data_AF-A0A379QUN5-F1
#
_entry.id   AF-A0A379QUN5-F1
#
_cell.length_a   1.000
_cell.length_b   1.000
_cell.length_c   1.000
_cell.angle_alpha   90.00
_cell.angle_beta   90.00
_cell.angle_gamma   90.00
#
_symmetry.space_group_name_H-M   'P 1'
#
loop_
_entity.id
_entity.type
_entity.pdbx_description
1 polymer ?
#
loop_
_entity_poly.entity_id
_entity_poly.type
_entity_poly.pdbx_seq_one_letter_code
_entity_poly.pdbx_strand_id
1 'polypeptide(L)'
;MIEIFKTLHMQFQRAILATGTIPALGTLFIVGILVYISKGTIIYLTLGIFGLLATIEVYYRHGKAVLEARSNIRGPDMIYLELTGKGLKPKKLKEFEYQGFIFRTHGFEEMEVAVTATGPYCPRCKGQLAERRRIQYLFFPEITFRCICGFCTTSDRTGGEMLKDVRNMVCNVFDEKEKPHIG
;
A
#
# COMPACT_ATOMS: atom_id res chain seq x y z
N MET A 1 8.10 -28.44 35.99
CA MET A 1 8.27 -27.09 35.41
C MET A 1 8.35 -27.09 33.88
N ILE A 2 9.10 -28.00 33.24
CA ILE A 2 9.30 -28.00 31.78
C ILE A 2 8.00 -28.26 30.99
N GLU A 3 7.13 -29.16 31.44
CA GLU A 3 5.86 -29.44 30.74
C GLU A 3 4.88 -28.26 30.77
N ILE A 4 4.76 -27.58 31.91
CA ILE A 4 3.89 -26.40 32.06
C ILE A 4 4.32 -25.30 31.06
N PHE A 5 5.63 -25.10 30.91
CA PHE A 5 6.17 -24.11 29.97
C PHE A 5 5.85 -24.48 28.51
N LYS A 6 5.93 -25.77 28.16
CA LYS A 6 5.63 -26.26 26.82
C LYS A 6 4.14 -26.09 26.45
N THR A 7 3.25 -26.37 27.40
CA THR A 7 1.80 -26.18 27.22
C THR A 7 1.45 -24.70 27.10
N LEU A 8 2.06 -23.85 27.92
CA LEU A 8 1.87 -22.39 27.86
C LEU A 8 2.33 -21.83 26.52
N HIS A 9 3.50 -22.27 26.04
CA HIS A 9 4.05 -21.84 24.75
C HIS A 9 3.15 -22.26 23.57
N MET A 10 2.59 -23.48 23.58
CA MET A 10 1.67 -23.94 22.53
C MET A 10 0.38 -23.12 22.49
N GLN A 11 -0.20 -22.81 23.66
CA GLN A 11 -1.40 -21.99 23.73
C GLN A 11 -1.13 -20.55 23.25
N PHE A 12 0.03 -20.01 23.60
CA PHE A 12 0.45 -18.67 23.16
C PHE A 12 0.62 -18.59 21.63
N GLN A 13 1.22 -19.61 21.01
CA GLN A 13 1.33 -19.65 19.54
C GLN A 13 -0.03 -19.78 18.85
N ARG A 14 -0.96 -20.57 19.39
CA ARG A 14 -2.32 -20.66 18.84
C ARG A 14 -3.06 -19.34 18.96
N ALA A 15 -2.93 -18.63 20.08
CA ALA A 15 -3.51 -17.31 20.27
C ALA A 15 -2.93 -16.28 19.28
N ILE A 16 -1.60 -16.28 19.07
CA ILE A 16 -0.93 -15.45 18.07
C ILE A 16 -1.47 -15.72 16.67
N LEU A 17 -1.67 -16.99 16.30
CA LEU A 17 -2.21 -17.37 15.00
C LEU A 17 -3.67 -16.95 14.82
N ALA A 18 -4.47 -17.00 15.88
CA ALA A 18 -5.91 -16.71 15.82
C ALA A 18 -6.23 -15.20 15.87
N THR A 19 -5.48 -14.42 16.65
CA THR A 19 -5.78 -12.99 16.89
C THR A 19 -4.73 -12.04 16.30
N GLY A 20 -3.57 -12.55 15.92
CA GLY A 20 -2.42 -11.76 15.50
C GLY A 20 -1.44 -11.49 16.64
N THR A 21 -0.18 -11.24 16.27
CA THR A 21 0.92 -10.95 17.20
C THR A 21 0.71 -9.67 18.02
N ILE A 22 0.06 -8.66 17.43
CA ILE A 22 -0.15 -7.34 18.06
C ILE A 22 -1.06 -7.43 19.30
N PRO A 23 -2.29 -8.00 19.24
CA PRO A 23 -3.14 -8.10 20.43
C PRO A 23 -2.56 -9.03 21.51
N ALA A 24 -1.82 -10.08 21.13
CA ALA A 24 -1.15 -10.97 22.08
C ALA A 24 -0.03 -10.27 22.87
N LEU A 25 0.72 -9.36 22.25
CA LEU A 25 1.74 -8.56 22.93
C LEU A 25 1.11 -7.41 23.75
N GLY A 26 0.01 -6.83 23.26
CA GLY A 26 -0.76 -5.83 23.99
C GLY A 26 -1.38 -6.38 25.28
N THR A 27 -1.88 -7.62 25.28
CA THR A 27 -2.40 -8.26 26.50
C THR A 27 -1.29 -8.55 27.50
N LEU A 28 -0.09 -8.95 27.05
CA LEU A 28 1.09 -9.10 27.91
C LEU A 28 1.48 -7.78 28.59
N PHE A 29 1.43 -6.67 27.85
CA PHE A 29 1.66 -5.33 28.41
C PHE A 29 0.65 -4.97 29.50
N ILE A 30 -0.65 -5.13 29.20
CA ILE A 30 -1.73 -4.82 30.13
C ILE A 30 -1.63 -5.67 31.39
N VAL A 31 -1.42 -6.98 31.26
CA VAL A 31 -1.28 -7.92 32.39
C VAL A 31 -0.03 -7.58 33.21
N GLY A 32 1.10 -7.27 32.57
CA GLY A 32 2.33 -6.86 33.26
C GLY A 32 2.12 -5.62 34.14
N ILE A 33 1.47 -4.58 33.60
CA ILE A 33 1.14 -3.37 34.36
C ILE A 33 0.16 -3.66 35.50
N LEU A 34 -0.90 -4.43 35.24
CA LEU A 34 -1.92 -4.72 36.24
C LEU A 34 -1.33 -5.48 37.43
N VAL A 35 -0.47 -6.46 37.16
CA VAL A 35 0.21 -7.22 38.21
C VAL A 35 1.22 -6.34 38.95
N TYR A 36 1.94 -5.45 38.25
CA TYR A 36 2.81 -4.48 38.90
C TYR A 36 2.06 -3.58 39.90
N ILE A 37 0.90 -3.03 39.51
CA ILE A 37 0.08 -2.18 40.39
C ILE A 37 -0.36 -2.96 41.64
N SER A 38 -0.71 -4.24 41.47
CA SER A 38 -1.18 -5.08 42.60
C SER A 38 -0.09 -5.55 43.55
N LYS A 39 1.12 -5.86 43.05
CA LYS A 39 2.19 -6.53 43.82
C LYS A 39 3.45 -5.67 44.04
N GLY A 40 3.54 -4.52 43.38
CA GLY A 40 4.68 -3.61 43.46
C GLY A 40 6.01 -4.16 42.93
N THR A 41 6.02 -5.35 42.30
CA THR A 41 7.26 -6.02 41.91
C THR A 41 7.78 -5.53 40.57
N ILE A 42 9.00 -4.97 40.56
CA ILE A 42 9.66 -4.38 39.38
C ILE A 42 9.72 -5.34 38.18
N ILE A 43 9.79 -6.65 38.42
CA ILE A 43 9.82 -7.69 37.36
C ILE A 43 8.60 -7.60 36.44
N TYR A 44 7.42 -7.27 36.96
CA TYR A 44 6.22 -7.16 36.12
C TYR A 44 6.17 -5.86 35.31
N LEU A 45 6.78 -4.79 35.83
CA LEU A 45 6.95 -3.53 35.11
C LEU A 45 7.87 -3.73 33.90
N THR A 46 9.01 -4.40 34.08
CA THR A 46 9.93 -4.69 32.98
C THR A 46 9.27 -5.58 31.93
N LEU A 47 8.52 -6.61 32.36
CA LEU A 47 7.76 -7.47 31.45
C LEU A 47 6.73 -6.68 30.63
N GLY A 48 6.06 -5.70 31.25
CA GLY A 48 5.18 -4.76 30.56
C GLY A 48 5.94 -3.96 29.51
N ILE A 49 7.02 -3.27 29.89
CA ILE A 49 7.80 -2.43 28.97
C ILE A 49 8.29 -3.25 27.75
N PHE A 50 8.78 -4.47 27.96
CA PHE A 50 9.17 -5.36 26.86
C PHE A 50 7.99 -5.74 25.97
N GLY A 51 6.81 -6.01 26.53
CA GLY A 51 5.58 -6.25 25.76
C GLY A 51 5.19 -5.06 24.89
N LEU A 52 5.30 -3.83 25.42
CA LEU A 52 5.03 -2.60 24.66
C LEU A 52 6.04 -2.42 23.52
N LEU A 53 7.33 -2.54 23.80
CA LEU A 53 8.39 -2.41 22.80
C LEU A 53 8.23 -3.45 21.68
N ALA A 54 7.95 -4.70 22.03
CA ALA A 54 7.70 -5.77 21.07
C ALA A 54 6.47 -5.46 20.20
N THR A 55 5.39 -4.92 20.79
CA THR A 55 4.19 -4.52 20.05
C THR A 55 4.52 -3.43 19.02
N ILE A 56 5.27 -2.41 19.43
CA ILE A 56 5.71 -1.31 18.56
C ILE A 56 6.57 -1.84 17.41
N GLU A 57 7.53 -2.73 17.70
CA GLU A 57 8.42 -3.28 16.68
C GLU A 57 7.67 -4.13 15.65
N VAL A 58 6.81 -5.05 16.11
CA VAL A 58 6.00 -5.90 15.23
C VAL A 58 5.10 -5.05 14.34
N TYR A 59 4.47 -4.01 14.89
CA TYR A 59 3.65 -3.08 14.13
C TYR A 59 4.47 -2.33 13.07
N TYR A 60 5.66 -1.85 13.44
CA TYR A 60 6.57 -1.18 12.50
C TYR A 60 6.98 -2.10 11.34
N ARG A 61 7.34 -3.35 11.64
CA ARG A 61 7.66 -4.36 10.62
C ARG A 61 6.46 -4.65 9.71
N HIS A 62 5.26 -4.75 10.27
CA HIS A 62 4.04 -4.96 9.49
C HIS A 62 3.74 -3.75 8.59
N GLY A 63 3.88 -2.51 9.09
CA GLY A 63 3.71 -1.30 8.30
C GLY A 63 4.71 -1.23 7.14
N LYS A 64 5.98 -1.57 7.41
CA LYS A 64 7.02 -1.68 6.37
C LYS A 64 6.66 -2.73 5.32
N ALA A 65 6.24 -3.93 5.74
CA ALA A 65 5.85 -5.00 4.83
C ALA A 65 4.64 -4.61 3.95
N VAL A 66 3.65 -3.91 4.51
CA VAL A 66 2.50 -3.40 3.75
C VAL A 66 2.94 -2.36 2.73
N LEU A 67 3.85 -1.45 3.08
CA LEU A 67 4.39 -0.46 2.16
C LEU A 67 5.24 -1.09 1.05
N GLU A 68 6.01 -2.13 1.36
CA GLU A 68 6.76 -2.93 0.39
C GLU A 68 5.79 -3.68 -0.54
N ALA A 69 4.75 -4.31 -0.01
CA ALA A 69 3.70 -4.95 -0.80
C ALA A 69 3.01 -3.96 -1.74
N ARG A 70 2.69 -2.75 -1.25
CA ARG A 70 2.16 -1.65 -2.08
C ARG A 70 3.17 -1.11 -3.10
N SER A 71 4.48 -1.15 -2.83
CA SER A 71 5.49 -0.80 -3.84
C SER A 71 5.63 -1.84 -4.95
N ASN A 72 5.34 -3.10 -4.63
CA ASN A 72 5.52 -4.20 -5.58
C ASN A 72 4.34 -4.36 -6.54
N ILE A 73 3.33 -3.49 -6.45
CA ILE A 73 2.35 -3.29 -7.52
C ILE A 73 3.09 -2.66 -8.69
N ARG A 74 3.78 -3.50 -9.47
CA ARG A 74 4.42 -3.09 -10.73
C ARG A 74 3.35 -2.47 -11.62
N GLY A 75 3.65 -1.26 -12.11
CA GLY A 75 2.89 -0.60 -13.15
C GLY A 75 2.79 -1.47 -14.42
N PRO A 76 1.90 -1.10 -15.35
CA PRO A 76 1.51 -1.87 -16.53
C PRO A 76 2.60 -2.02 -17.60
N ASP A 77 3.85 -1.65 -17.33
CA ASP A 77 4.94 -1.72 -18.29
C ASP A 77 5.07 -3.11 -18.92
N MET A 78 4.71 -4.18 -18.19
CA MET A 78 4.73 -5.55 -18.73
C MET A 78 3.75 -5.77 -19.89
N ILE A 79 2.51 -5.27 -19.80
CA ILE A 79 1.51 -5.40 -20.88
C ILE A 79 1.93 -4.58 -22.11
N TYR A 80 2.54 -3.41 -21.87
CA TYR A 80 3.05 -2.56 -22.95
C TYR A 80 4.20 -3.21 -23.72
N LEU A 81 5.12 -3.86 -23.00
CA LEU A 81 6.30 -4.50 -23.56
C LEU A 81 5.96 -5.69 -24.47
N GLU A 82 4.99 -6.53 -24.08
CA GLU A 82 4.57 -7.69 -24.87
C GLU A 82 3.98 -7.32 -26.24
N LEU A 83 3.20 -6.23 -26.30
CA LEU A 83 2.54 -5.78 -27.53
C LEU A 83 3.46 -4.96 -28.44
N THR A 84 4.41 -4.22 -27.86
CA THR A 84 5.45 -3.48 -28.62
C THR A 84 6.35 -4.44 -29.41
N GLY A 85 6.60 -5.66 -28.89
CA GLY A 85 7.33 -6.71 -29.58
C GLY A 85 6.69 -7.20 -30.89
N LYS A 86 5.42 -6.85 -31.16
CA LYS A 86 4.69 -7.18 -32.40
C LYS A 86 4.78 -6.10 -33.48
N GLY A 87 5.60 -5.06 -33.27
CA GLY A 87 5.80 -3.97 -34.24
C GLY A 87 4.74 -2.86 -34.20
N LEU A 88 3.82 -2.91 -33.24
CA LEU A 88 2.77 -1.90 -33.06
C LEU A 88 3.36 -0.61 -32.48
N LYS A 89 2.99 0.54 -33.05
CA LYS A 89 3.49 1.85 -32.59
C LYS A 89 2.60 2.42 -31.49
N PRO A 90 3.16 2.73 -30.30
CA PRO A 90 2.36 3.29 -29.21
C PRO A 90 1.98 4.75 -29.48
N LYS A 91 0.71 5.09 -29.30
CA LYS A 91 0.18 6.46 -29.40
C LYS A 91 -0.49 6.89 -28.11
N LYS A 92 -0.30 8.16 -27.74
CA LYS A 92 -1.05 8.81 -26.65
C LYS A 92 -2.46 9.08 -27.15
N LEU A 93 -3.47 8.50 -26.51
CA LEU A 93 -4.87 8.64 -26.92
C LEU A 93 -5.53 9.83 -26.22
N LYS A 94 -5.57 9.81 -24.89
CA LYS A 94 -6.29 10.82 -24.11
C LYS A 94 -5.59 11.18 -22.80
N GLU A 95 -5.58 12.47 -22.48
CA GLU A 95 -5.21 13.01 -21.17
C GLU A 95 -6.49 13.26 -20.35
N PHE A 96 -6.47 12.94 -19.06
CA PHE A 96 -7.54 13.28 -18.12
C PHE A 96 -6.98 13.49 -16.71
N GLU A 97 -7.77 14.14 -15.87
CA GLU A 97 -7.41 14.44 -14.48
C GLU A 97 -8.15 13.50 -13.54
N TYR A 98 -7.43 12.96 -12.55
CA TYR A 98 -7.99 12.16 -11.46
C TYR A 98 -7.32 12.57 -10.15
N GLN A 99 -8.13 12.99 -9.17
CA GLN A 99 -7.68 13.44 -7.85
C GLN A 99 -6.57 14.53 -7.89
N GLY A 100 -6.64 15.47 -8.85
CA GLY A 100 -5.64 16.54 -8.98
C GLY A 100 -4.35 16.15 -9.70
N PHE A 101 -4.29 14.92 -10.25
CA PHE A 101 -3.15 14.41 -11.02
C PHE A 101 -3.56 14.17 -12.46
N ILE A 102 -2.61 14.38 -13.38
CA ILE A 102 -2.84 14.08 -14.80
C ILE A 102 -2.47 12.62 -15.07
N PHE A 103 -3.35 11.91 -15.76
CA PHE A 103 -3.12 10.57 -16.29
C PHE A 103 -3.23 10.59 -17.81
N ARG A 104 -2.48 9.68 -18.44
CA ARG A 104 -2.47 9.48 -19.89
C ARG A 104 -2.93 8.08 -20.20
N THR A 105 -3.91 7.95 -21.08
CA THR A 105 -4.19 6.67 -21.74
C THR A 105 -3.31 6.55 -22.96
N HIS A 106 -2.81 5.35 -23.17
CA HIS A 106 -2.08 5.01 -24.35
C HIS A 106 -2.72 3.80 -25.01
N GLY A 107 -2.62 3.75 -26.32
CA GLY A 107 -3.04 2.64 -27.17
C GLY A 107 -2.04 2.49 -28.31
N PHE A 108 -2.50 1.93 -29.43
CA PHE A 108 -1.68 1.75 -30.62
C PHE A 108 -2.19 2.63 -31.76
N GLU A 109 -1.32 3.02 -32.68
CA GLU A 109 -1.74 3.76 -33.88
C GLU A 109 -2.75 2.95 -34.70
N GLU A 110 -2.59 1.63 -34.76
CA GLU A 110 -3.49 0.75 -35.51
C GLU A 110 -4.81 0.44 -34.76
N MET A 111 -4.87 0.71 -33.44
CA MET A 111 -6.04 0.45 -32.59
C MET A 111 -6.24 1.58 -31.59
N GLU A 112 -7.23 2.45 -31.83
CA GLU A 112 -7.61 3.56 -30.94
C GLU A 112 -8.34 3.09 -29.66
N VAL A 113 -8.03 1.89 -29.17
CA VAL A 113 -8.50 1.35 -27.91
C VAL A 113 -7.45 1.64 -26.83
N ALA A 114 -7.87 2.17 -25.68
CA ALA A 114 -6.93 2.37 -24.59
C ALA A 114 -6.53 1.03 -23.99
N VAL A 115 -5.27 0.67 -24.18
CA VAL A 115 -4.71 -0.59 -23.68
C VAL A 115 -4.21 -0.43 -22.24
N THR A 116 -3.79 0.79 -21.88
CA THR A 116 -3.35 1.08 -20.52
C THR A 116 -3.30 2.57 -20.19
N ALA A 117 -3.08 2.87 -18.92
CA ALA A 117 -2.89 4.21 -18.39
C ALA A 117 -1.50 4.37 -17.76
N THR A 118 -0.95 5.56 -17.85
CA THR A 118 0.32 5.99 -17.25
C THR A 118 0.11 7.27 -16.43
N GLY A 119 0.95 7.48 -15.42
CA GLY A 119 0.84 8.58 -14.46
C GLY A 119 1.37 8.15 -13.08
N PRO A 120 1.26 9.00 -12.05
CA PRO A 120 0.69 10.34 -12.05
C PRO A 120 1.66 11.40 -12.61
N TYR A 121 1.14 12.32 -13.43
CA TYR A 121 1.86 13.47 -13.98
C TYR A 121 1.46 14.76 -13.26
N CYS A 122 2.39 15.71 -13.23
CA CYS A 122 2.19 17.00 -12.60
C CYS A 122 1.18 17.87 -13.37
N PRO A 123 0.21 18.50 -12.70
CA PRO A 123 -0.76 19.38 -13.35
C PRO A 123 -0.14 20.64 -13.93
N ARG A 124 1.01 21.10 -13.41
CA ARG A 124 1.71 22.31 -13.89
C ARG A 124 2.63 22.04 -15.08
N CYS A 125 3.56 21.10 -14.90
CA CYS A 125 4.67 20.85 -15.82
C CYS A 125 4.38 19.71 -16.82
N LYS A 126 3.31 18.92 -16.61
CA LYS A 126 3.04 17.63 -17.27
C LYS A 126 4.18 16.60 -17.21
N GLY A 127 5.23 16.90 -16.43
CA GLY A 127 6.34 16.01 -16.13
C GLY A 127 5.93 14.92 -15.14
N GLN A 128 6.69 13.83 -15.14
CA GLN A 128 6.44 12.69 -14.24
C GLN A 128 6.70 13.09 -12.79
N LEU A 129 5.81 12.68 -11.89
CA LEU A 129 5.97 12.93 -10.47
C LEU A 129 6.84 11.84 -9.83
N ALA A 130 7.81 12.29 -9.03
CA ALA A 130 8.56 11.42 -8.15
C ALA A 130 7.74 11.17 -6.88
N GLU A 131 7.46 9.90 -6.59
CA GLU A 131 6.79 9.48 -5.37
C GLU A 131 7.81 9.33 -4.24
N ARG A 132 7.58 10.01 -3.12
CA ARG A 132 8.35 9.88 -1.88
C ARG A 132 7.43 9.37 -0.79
N ARG A 133 7.79 8.23 -0.20
CA ARG A 133 7.08 7.64 0.94
C ARG A 133 7.83 7.95 2.21
N ARG A 134 7.15 8.51 3.20
CA ARG A 134 7.70 8.74 4.53
C ARG A 134 6.83 8.03 5.56
N ILE A 135 7.45 7.15 6.34
CA ILE A 135 6.82 6.60 7.54
C ILE A 135 7.07 7.63 8.65
N GLN A 136 6.03 8.35 9.07
CA GLN A 136 6.13 9.16 10.28
C GLN A 136 6.01 8.27 11.53
N TYR A 137 6.71 8.62 12.60
CA TYR A 137 6.47 8.06 13.92
C TYR A 137 5.02 8.39 14.31
N LEU A 138 4.26 7.44 14.85
CA LEU A 138 2.82 7.50 15.11
C LEU A 138 1.88 7.26 13.90
N PHE A 139 2.21 6.27 13.07
CA PHE A 139 1.19 5.38 12.44
C PHE A 139 0.51 5.80 11.12
N PHE A 140 0.93 6.86 10.44
CA PHE A 140 0.38 7.19 9.11
C PHE A 140 1.49 7.27 8.06
N PRO A 141 1.42 6.46 6.97
CA PRO A 141 2.31 6.65 5.84
C PRO A 141 1.95 7.95 5.14
N GLU A 142 2.89 8.87 5.10
CA GLU A 142 2.76 10.10 4.32
C GLU A 142 3.33 9.83 2.92
N ILE A 143 2.48 9.94 1.90
CA ILE A 143 2.90 9.81 0.49
C ILE A 143 2.93 11.21 -0.10
N THR A 144 4.09 11.60 -0.62
CA THR A 144 4.30 12.92 -1.23
C THR A 144 4.72 12.75 -2.68
N PHE A 145 4.11 13.51 -3.58
CA PHE A 145 4.48 13.58 -4.99
C PHE A 145 5.20 14.89 -5.29
N ARG A 146 6.33 14.82 -6.01
CA ARG A 146 7.16 15.99 -6.37
C ARG A 146 7.44 16.05 -7.88
N CYS A 147 7.23 17.20 -8.53
CA CYS A 147 7.76 17.48 -9.89
C CYS A 147 9.07 18.28 -9.77
N ILE A 148 9.92 18.14 -10.78
CA ILE A 148 11.11 18.97 -11.02
C ILE A 148 10.77 20.48 -11.07
N CYS A 149 9.57 20.85 -11.51
CA CYS A 149 9.10 22.25 -11.53
C CYS A 149 8.79 22.86 -10.14
N GLY A 150 9.01 22.12 -9.05
CA GLY A 150 8.72 22.56 -7.69
C GLY A 150 7.29 22.31 -7.21
N PHE A 151 6.43 21.71 -8.03
CA PHE A 151 5.12 21.24 -7.57
C PHE A 151 5.28 20.11 -6.53
N CYS A 152 4.57 20.22 -5.41
CA CYS A 152 4.56 19.24 -4.34
C CYS A 152 3.12 19.08 -3.83
N THR A 153 2.67 17.84 -3.70
CA THR A 153 1.36 17.51 -3.11
C THR A 153 1.44 16.24 -2.28
N THR A 154 0.55 16.09 -1.31
CA THR A 154 0.43 14.90 -0.46
C THR A 154 -0.79 14.09 -0.86
N SER A 155 -0.74 12.79 -0.58
CA SER A 155 -1.78 11.82 -0.92
C SER A 155 -1.82 10.71 0.14
N ASP A 156 -2.97 10.10 0.32
CA ASP A 156 -3.20 8.88 1.09
C ASP A 156 -2.98 7.60 0.26
N ARG A 157 -2.93 7.73 -1.08
CA ARG A 157 -2.73 6.66 -2.04
C ARG A 157 -1.39 6.74 -2.76
N THR A 158 -0.80 5.58 -3.03
CA THR A 158 0.40 5.42 -3.87
C THR A 158 0.07 5.61 -5.35
N GLY A 159 1.06 5.94 -6.18
CA GLY A 159 0.84 6.09 -7.63
C GLY A 159 0.30 4.80 -8.26
N GLY A 160 0.74 3.64 -7.79
CA GLY A 160 0.25 2.33 -8.25
C GLY A 160 -1.22 2.06 -7.91
N GLU A 161 -1.67 2.46 -6.71
CA GLU A 161 -3.08 2.35 -6.30
C GLU A 161 -3.97 3.26 -7.15
N MET A 162 -3.56 4.52 -7.35
CA MET A 162 -4.28 5.45 -8.24
C MET A 162 -4.37 4.91 -9.66
N LEU A 163 -3.26 4.33 -10.16
CA LEU A 163 -3.22 3.76 -11.50
C LEU A 163 -4.16 2.55 -11.66
N LYS A 164 -4.32 1.75 -10.61
CA LYS A 164 -5.26 0.63 -10.58
C LYS A 164 -6.72 1.14 -10.65
N ASP A 165 -7.05 2.16 -9.88
CA ASP A 165 -8.39 2.78 -9.93
C ASP A 165 -8.69 3.36 -11.30
N VAL A 166 -7.73 4.12 -11.83
CA VAL A 166 -7.81 4.71 -13.16
C VAL A 166 -7.97 3.65 -14.24
N ARG A 167 -7.25 2.51 -14.14
CA ARG A 167 -7.42 1.40 -15.07
C ARG A 167 -8.84 0.83 -15.02
N ASN A 168 -9.38 0.61 -13.83
CA ASN A 168 -10.74 0.11 -13.69
C ASN A 168 -11.75 1.07 -14.33
N MET A 169 -11.55 2.39 -14.19
CA MET A 169 -12.37 3.39 -14.86
C MET A 169 -12.24 3.33 -16.39
N VAL A 170 -11.01 3.23 -16.89
CA VAL A 170 -10.72 3.11 -18.33
C VAL A 170 -11.40 1.86 -18.88
N CYS A 171 -11.16 0.68 -18.31
CA CYS A 171 -11.76 -0.58 -18.76
C CYS A 171 -13.30 -0.53 -18.76
N ASN A 172 -13.93 -0.03 -17.69
CA ASN A 172 -15.39 0.07 -17.62
C ASN A 172 -15.98 0.98 -18.73
N VAL A 173 -15.28 2.06 -19.09
CA VAL A 173 -15.72 2.98 -20.15
C VAL A 173 -15.64 2.35 -21.54
N PHE A 174 -14.72 1.41 -21.76
CA PHE A 174 -14.63 0.67 -23.03
C PHE A 174 -15.66 -0.46 -23.11
N ASP A 175 -15.91 -1.17 -22.02
CA ASP A 175 -16.94 -2.22 -21.97
C ASP A 175 -18.35 -1.67 -22.26
N GLU A 176 -18.64 -0.42 -21.85
CA GLU A 176 -19.93 0.23 -22.16
C GLU A 176 -20.08 0.62 -23.63
N LYS A 177 -18.98 0.93 -24.33
CA LYS A 177 -19.02 1.27 -25.77
C LYS A 177 -19.12 0.06 -26.69
N GLU A 178 -18.74 -1.12 -26.21
CA GLU A 178 -18.83 -2.37 -26.96
C GLU A 178 -20.17 -3.12 -26.77
N LYS A 179 -21.08 -2.65 -25.91
CA LYS A 179 -22.44 -3.21 -25.91
C LYS A 179 -23.12 -2.84 -27.22
N PRO A 180 -23.42 -3.81 -28.11
CA PRO A 180 -24.22 -3.51 -29.29
C PRO A 180 -25.55 -2.95 -28.80
N HIS A 181 -25.92 -1.79 -29.30
CA HIS A 181 -27.30 -1.33 -29.23
C HIS A 181 -28.13 -2.34 -30.02
N ILE A 182 -28.60 -3.38 -29.32
CA ILE A 182 -29.65 -4.27 -29.80
C ILE A 182 -30.92 -3.43 -29.70
N GLY A 183 -31.18 -2.65 -30.75
CA GLY A 183 -32.47 -2.08 -31.07
C GLY A 183 -33.21 -3.00 -32.03
#